data_AF-A0A1Q3AMJ3-F1
#
_entry.id   AF-A0A1Q3AMJ3-F1
#
_cell.length_a   1.000
_cell.length_b   1.000
_cell.length_c   1.000
_cell.angle_alpha   90.00
_cell.angle_beta   90.00
_cell.angle_gamma   90.00
#
_symmetry.space_group_name_H-M   'P 1'
#
loop_
_entity.id
_entity.type
_entity.pdbx_description
1 polymer ?
#
loop_
_entity_poly.entity_id
_entity_poly.type
_entity_poly.pdbx_seq_one_letter_code
_entity_poly.pdbx_strand_id
1 'polypeptide(L)'
;MTSESESSVAEPTPNPSNPQSVTPLENNLLTITGHKFNGNNYNQWSHSVMIFIYGKGKDDYITGTAISPEESSARYRMWKAENHMVMSWLLNSMTIKMGENFMYYQIAKEIWDATRETYSNKDNTSAIFEIKGFYMT
;
A
#
# COMPACT_ATOMS: atom_id res chain seq x y z
N MET A 1 -63.24 -24.45 -3.87
CA MET A 1 -63.16 -23.24 -4.72
C MET A 1 -63.38 -22.08 -3.76
N THR A 2 -62.46 -21.19 -3.44
CA THR A 2 -61.28 -20.52 -4.05
C THR A 2 -60.85 -19.54 -2.95
N SER A 3 -59.65 -19.03 -2.75
CA SER A 3 -58.29 -19.14 -3.30
C SER A 3 -57.40 -18.42 -2.30
N GLU A 4 -56.13 -18.80 -2.22
CA GLU A 4 -55.07 -18.06 -1.53
C GLU A 4 -54.90 -16.66 -2.13
N SER A 5 -54.49 -15.70 -1.31
CA SER A 5 -53.93 -14.44 -1.77
C SER A 5 -52.56 -14.24 -1.12
N GLU A 6 -51.52 -14.55 -1.88
CA GLU A 6 -50.13 -14.17 -1.64
C GLU A 6 -49.95 -12.66 -1.85
N SER A 7 -49.37 -11.97 -0.88
CA SER A 7 -48.94 -10.58 -0.98
C SER A 7 -47.47 -10.53 -1.45
N SER A 8 -47.26 -10.15 -2.70
CA SER A 8 -45.94 -9.90 -3.29
C SER A 8 -45.26 -8.68 -2.66
N VAL A 9 -44.06 -8.86 -2.10
CA VAL A 9 -43.19 -7.78 -1.62
C VAL A 9 -42.33 -7.30 -2.79
N ALA A 10 -42.51 -6.05 -3.22
CA ALA A 10 -41.69 -5.43 -4.26
C ALA A 10 -40.32 -4.99 -3.70
N GLU A 11 -39.23 -5.36 -4.38
CA GLU A 11 -37.87 -4.88 -4.11
C GLU A 11 -37.70 -3.39 -4.45
N PRO A 12 -36.88 -2.63 -3.68
CA PRO A 12 -36.59 -1.24 -4.00
C PRO A 12 -35.51 -1.16 -5.09
N THR A 13 -35.82 -0.43 -6.16
CA THR A 13 -34.88 -0.12 -7.25
C THR A 13 -33.79 0.88 -6.80
N PRO A 14 -32.53 0.75 -7.25
CA PRO A 14 -31.47 1.66 -6.84
C PRO A 14 -31.49 2.96 -7.66
N ASN A 15 -31.41 4.09 -6.96
CA ASN A 15 -31.40 5.45 -7.51
C ASN A 15 -30.00 5.82 -8.05
N PRO A 16 -29.84 6.32 -9.30
CA PRO A 16 -28.53 6.46 -9.98
C PRO A 16 -27.64 7.64 -9.55
N SER A 17 -27.95 8.36 -8.46
CA SER A 17 -27.29 9.65 -8.15
C SER A 17 -26.32 9.64 -6.95
N ASN A 18 -25.92 8.48 -6.42
CA ASN A 18 -24.94 8.45 -5.34
C ASN A 18 -23.55 8.07 -5.89
N PRO A 19 -22.54 8.96 -5.88
CA PRO A 19 -21.17 8.56 -6.17
C PRO A 19 -20.79 7.52 -5.11
N GLN A 20 -20.49 6.30 -5.55
CA GLN A 20 -20.28 5.14 -4.69
C GLN A 20 -19.36 5.52 -3.53
N SER A 21 -19.93 5.55 -2.33
CA SER A 21 -19.20 5.57 -1.08
C SER A 21 -18.41 4.27 -1.04
N VAL A 22 -17.17 4.32 -1.56
CA VAL A 22 -16.25 3.19 -1.59
C VAL A 22 -16.14 2.68 -0.17
N THR A 23 -16.57 1.44 0.05
CA THR A 23 -16.69 0.92 1.40
C THR A 23 -15.27 0.77 1.99
N PRO A 24 -15.05 1.02 3.29
CA PRO A 24 -13.74 0.82 3.92
C PRO A 24 -13.17 -0.60 3.74
N LEU A 25 -14.04 -1.57 3.42
CA LEU A 25 -13.67 -2.96 3.15
C LEU A 25 -12.98 -3.13 1.78
N GLU A 26 -13.39 -2.39 0.75
CA GLU A 26 -12.79 -2.48 -0.59
C GLU A 26 -11.35 -1.93 -0.62
N ASN A 27 -11.03 -0.96 0.23
CA ASN A 27 -9.65 -0.48 0.38
C ASN A 27 -8.69 -1.51 0.99
N ASN A 28 -9.20 -2.54 1.68
CA ASN A 28 -8.39 -3.59 2.30
C ASN A 28 -8.17 -4.83 1.40
N LEU A 29 -8.93 -4.97 0.31
CA LEU A 29 -8.85 -6.13 -0.60
C LEU A 29 -7.95 -5.90 -1.82
N LEU A 30 -7.53 -4.66 -2.09
CA LEU A 30 -6.67 -4.37 -3.22
C LEU A 30 -5.25 -4.85 -2.91
N THR A 31 -4.86 -5.93 -3.58
CA THR A 31 -3.48 -6.41 -3.56
C THR A 31 -2.59 -5.37 -4.24
N ILE A 32 -1.80 -4.65 -3.45
CA ILE A 32 -0.92 -3.55 -3.90
C ILE A 32 0.02 -4.00 -5.01
N THR A 33 0.49 -5.24 -4.92
CA THR A 33 1.27 -5.89 -5.96
C THR A 33 1.24 -7.41 -5.75
N GLY A 34 1.16 -8.17 -6.84
CA GLY A 34 1.38 -9.63 -6.81
C GLY A 34 2.84 -10.00 -6.53
N HIS A 35 3.77 -9.07 -6.77
CA HIS A 35 5.20 -9.28 -6.57
C HIS A 35 5.62 -8.73 -5.21
N LYS A 36 5.37 -9.51 -4.15
CA LYS A 36 5.80 -9.15 -2.79
C LYS A 36 7.30 -8.89 -2.73
N PHE A 37 7.71 -7.88 -1.96
CA PHE A 37 9.13 -7.59 -1.76
C PHE A 37 9.86 -8.75 -1.10
N ASN A 38 10.92 -9.23 -1.74
CA ASN A 38 11.70 -10.38 -1.30
C ASN A 38 13.21 -10.07 -1.13
N GLY A 39 13.59 -8.79 -1.19
CA GLY A 39 14.97 -8.33 -1.04
C GLY A 39 15.79 -8.27 -2.33
N ASN A 40 15.36 -8.94 -3.41
CA ASN A 40 16.08 -9.00 -4.69
C ASN A 40 15.28 -8.37 -5.86
N ASN A 41 14.10 -7.84 -5.57
CA ASN A 41 13.18 -7.28 -6.57
C ASN A 41 12.82 -5.83 -6.25
N TYR A 42 13.75 -5.08 -5.64
CA TYR A 42 13.47 -3.74 -5.13
C TYR A 42 12.92 -2.81 -6.22
N ASN A 43 13.54 -2.80 -7.41
CA ASN A 43 13.12 -1.93 -8.50
C ASN A 43 11.67 -2.21 -8.95
N GLN A 44 11.30 -3.48 -9.12
CA GLN A 44 9.94 -3.87 -9.53
C GLN A 44 8.90 -3.59 -8.44
N TRP A 45 9.25 -3.92 -7.19
CA TRP A 45 8.38 -3.70 -6.04
C TRP A 45 8.13 -2.22 -5.80
N SER A 46 9.18 -1.41 -5.73
CA SER A 46 9.10 0.03 -5.45
C SER A 46 8.28 0.75 -6.50
N HIS A 47 8.43 0.40 -7.79
CA HIS A 47 7.63 0.97 -8.87
C HIS A 47 6.13 0.65 -8.72
N SER A 48 5.80 -0.62 -8.40
CA SER A 48 4.42 -1.06 -8.23
C SER A 48 3.75 -0.38 -7.02
N VAL A 49 4.46 -0.29 -5.89
CA VAL A 49 3.99 0.39 -4.69
C VAL A 49 3.79 1.89 -4.93
N MET A 50 4.71 2.55 -5.64
CA MET A 50 4.55 3.96 -6.01
C MET A 50 3.27 4.16 -6.82
N ILE A 51 3.06 3.40 -7.90
CA ILE A 51 1.84 3.52 -8.72
C ILE A 51 0.58 3.40 -7.87
N PHE A 52 0.53 2.42 -6.96
CA PHE A 52 -0.61 2.21 -6.08
C PHE A 52 -0.85 3.41 -5.14
N ILE A 53 0.21 3.89 -4.47
CA ILE A 53 0.11 4.99 -3.50
C ILE A 53 -0.26 6.31 -4.20
N TYR A 54 0.33 6.59 -5.36
CA TYR A 54 -0.06 7.74 -6.20
C TYR A 54 -1.51 7.63 -6.66
N GLY A 55 -1.96 6.46 -7.09
CA GLY A 55 -3.35 6.22 -7.47
C GLY A 55 -4.36 6.44 -6.32
N LYS A 56 -3.89 6.37 -5.06
CA LYS A 56 -4.68 6.66 -3.86
C LYS A 56 -4.52 8.10 -3.36
N GLY A 57 -3.65 8.91 -3.97
CA GLY A 57 -3.36 10.28 -3.53
C GLY A 57 -2.76 10.34 -2.12
N LYS A 58 -1.90 9.36 -1.76
CA LYS A 58 -1.25 9.26 -0.45
C LYS A 58 0.27 9.30 -0.53
N ASP A 59 0.82 9.76 -1.65
CA ASP A 59 2.25 9.83 -1.91
C ASP A 59 2.99 10.80 -0.97
N ASP A 60 2.30 11.81 -0.46
CA ASP A 60 2.84 12.74 0.55
C ASP A 60 3.37 12.04 1.81
N TYR A 61 2.86 10.85 2.15
CA TYR A 61 3.30 10.07 3.32
C TYR A 61 4.60 9.30 3.11
N ILE A 62 4.96 8.98 1.86
CA ILE A 62 6.23 8.32 1.53
C ILE A 62 7.29 9.32 1.06
N THR A 63 6.88 10.45 0.47
CA THR A 63 7.79 11.55 0.12
C THR A 63 8.18 12.37 1.34
N GLY A 64 7.27 12.50 2.31
CA GLY A 64 7.46 13.31 3.51
C GLY A 64 6.85 14.71 3.41
N THR A 65 6.14 15.01 2.33
CA THR A 65 5.38 16.26 2.17
C THR A 65 4.27 16.38 3.21
N ALA A 66 3.67 15.25 3.62
CA ALA A 66 2.68 15.21 4.70
C ALA A 66 3.38 15.33 6.06
N ILE A 67 3.65 16.57 6.48
CA ILE A 67 4.29 16.87 7.77
C ILE A 67 3.34 16.51 8.91
N SER A 68 3.89 15.85 9.95
CA SER A 68 3.14 15.52 11.17
C SER A 68 2.64 16.79 11.86
N PRO A 69 1.32 16.96 12.06
CA PRO A 69 0.79 18.05 12.86
C PRO A 69 1.16 17.89 14.34
N GLU A 70 1.05 18.97 15.12
CA GLU A 70 1.15 18.87 16.59
C GLU A 70 0.12 17.88 17.14
N GLU A 71 0.51 17.08 18.13
CA GLU A 71 -0.34 16.01 18.69
C GLU A 71 -1.64 16.54 19.31
N SER A 72 -1.62 17.78 19.80
CA SER A 72 -2.79 18.50 20.33
C SER A 72 -3.79 18.89 19.25
N SER A 73 -3.39 18.88 17.98
CA SER A 73 -4.22 19.29 16.85
C SER A 73 -5.30 18.26 16.54
N ALA A 74 -6.51 18.76 16.25
CA ALA A 74 -7.57 17.92 15.68
C ALA A 74 -7.16 17.19 14.38
N ARG A 75 -6.17 17.71 13.65
CA ARG A 75 -5.65 17.12 12.40
C ARG A 75 -4.68 15.96 12.64
N TYR A 76 -4.06 15.85 13.81
CA TYR A 76 -3.08 14.80 14.10
C TYR A 76 -3.71 13.41 14.03
N ARG A 77 -4.93 13.23 14.55
CA ARG A 77 -5.64 11.95 14.49
C ARG A 77 -5.83 11.47 13.05
N MET A 78 -6.22 12.38 12.14
CA MET A 78 -6.39 12.06 10.73
C MET A 78 -5.06 11.70 10.08
N TRP A 79 -4.04 12.56 10.25
CA TRP A 79 -2.71 12.30 9.70
C TRP A 79 -2.14 10.96 10.19
N LYS A 80 -2.31 10.66 11.48
CA LYS A 80 -1.87 9.40 12.09
C LYS A 80 -2.59 8.21 11.48
N ALA A 81 -3.90 8.27 11.30
CA ALA A 81 -4.67 7.19 10.67
C ALA A 81 -4.21 6.94 9.22
N GLU A 82 -4.03 8.00 8.44
CA GLU A 82 -3.59 7.89 7.05
C GLU A 82 -2.15 7.40 6.94
N ASN A 83 -1.24 7.86 7.80
CA ASN A 83 0.12 7.34 7.90
C ASN A 83 0.13 5.83 8.19
N HIS A 84 -0.65 5.37 9.18
CA HIS A 84 -0.71 3.94 9.52
C HIS A 84 -1.35 3.10 8.40
N MET A 85 -2.28 3.67 7.63
CA MET A 85 -2.82 3.02 6.44
C MET A 85 -1.75 2.82 5.36
N VAL A 86 -0.91 3.83 5.12
CA VAL A 86 0.21 3.68 4.17
C VAL A 86 1.26 2.70 4.72
N MET A 87 1.53 2.69 6.02
CA MET A 87 2.40 1.69 6.64
C MET A 87 1.87 0.26 6.43
N SER A 88 0.57 0.04 6.63
CA SER A 88 -0.02 -1.29 6.41
C SER A 88 0.11 -1.72 4.95
N TRP A 89 -0.06 -0.78 4.01
CA TRP A 89 0.19 -1.05 2.60
C TRP A 89 1.64 -1.47 2.33
N LEU A 90 2.61 -0.71 2.84
CA LEU A 90 4.03 -1.04 2.69
C LEU A 90 4.34 -2.43 3.26
N LEU A 91 3.96 -2.71 4.50
CA LEU A 91 4.23 -3.99 5.16
C LEU A 91 3.52 -5.17 4.47
N ASN A 92 2.26 -4.99 4.06
CA ASN A 92 1.50 -6.04 3.37
C ASN A 92 2.03 -6.32 1.95
N SER A 93 2.71 -5.36 1.34
CA SER A 93 3.38 -5.54 0.05
C SER A 93 4.72 -6.29 0.15
N MET A 94 5.18 -6.60 1.36
CA MET A 94 6.41 -7.34 1.61
C MET A 94 6.13 -8.82 1.91
N THR A 95 7.14 -9.67 1.74
CA THR A 95 7.15 -10.99 2.37
C THR A 95 7.27 -10.82 3.90
N ILE A 96 6.75 -11.78 4.67
CA ILE A 96 6.75 -11.71 6.15
C ILE A 96 8.17 -11.45 6.68
N LYS A 97 9.14 -12.24 6.21
CA LYS A 97 10.57 -12.12 6.57
C LYS A 97 11.14 -10.72 6.29
N MET A 98 10.72 -10.07 5.21
CA MET A 98 11.20 -8.72 4.90
C MET A 98 10.50 -7.68 5.78
N GLY A 99 9.17 -7.81 5.95
CA GLY A 99 8.36 -6.89 6.75
C GLY A 99 8.74 -6.83 8.23
N GLU A 100 9.24 -7.93 8.81
CA GLU A 100 9.73 -7.98 10.20
C GLU A 100 10.82 -6.93 10.47
N ASN A 101 11.71 -6.66 9.50
CA ASN A 101 12.77 -5.66 9.64
C ASN A 101 12.24 -4.23 9.74
N PHE A 102 10.99 -3.99 9.35
CA PHE A 102 10.39 -2.67 9.24
C PHE A 102 9.20 -2.46 10.18
N MET A 103 8.80 -3.47 10.94
CA MET A 103 7.58 -3.44 11.76
C MET A 103 7.62 -2.42 12.91
N TYR A 104 8.81 -2.00 13.34
CA TYR A 104 9.01 -1.09 14.47
C TYR A 104 9.14 0.39 14.08
N TYR A 105 9.12 0.72 12.78
CA TYR A 105 9.11 2.12 12.35
C TYR A 105 7.78 2.78 12.69
N GLN A 106 7.82 4.09 12.92
CA GLN A 106 6.66 4.83 13.43
C GLN A 106 5.88 5.53 12.32
N ILE A 107 6.54 5.80 11.18
CA ILE A 107 5.92 6.45 10.02
C ILE A 107 6.24 5.75 8.70
N ALA A 108 5.33 5.87 7.73
CA ALA A 108 5.45 5.24 6.41
C ALA A 108 6.73 5.65 5.67
N LYS A 109 7.12 6.93 5.81
CA LYS A 109 8.34 7.47 5.23
C LYS A 109 9.59 6.72 5.69
N GLU A 110 9.69 6.38 6.97
CA GLU A 110 10.86 5.67 7.50
C GLU A 110 10.97 4.27 6.90
N ILE A 111 9.85 3.55 6.81
CA ILE A 111 9.79 2.23 6.14
C ILE A 111 10.25 2.35 4.69
N TRP A 112 9.72 3.35 3.97
CA TRP A 112 10.05 3.59 2.57
C TRP A 112 11.54 3.91 2.36
N ASP A 113 12.06 4.87 3.13
CA ASP A 113 13.44 5.33 3.03
C ASP A 113 14.43 4.24 3.45
N ALA A 114 14.17 3.51 4.54
CA ALA A 114 15.01 2.40 5.00
C ALA A 114 15.05 1.25 3.99
N THR A 115 13.91 0.93 3.36
CA THR A 115 13.85 -0.10 2.31
C THR A 115 14.66 0.34 1.09
N ARG A 116 14.52 1.60 0.66
CA ARG A 116 15.29 2.18 -0.45
C ARG A 116 16.78 2.15 -0.16
N GLU A 117 17.22 2.64 0.98
CA GLU A 117 18.63 2.70 1.34
C GLU A 117 19.27 1.31 1.39
N THR A 118 18.55 0.34 1.96
CA THR A 118 19.08 -1.02 2.17
C THR A 118 19.15 -1.85 0.88
N TYR A 119 18.22 -1.64 -0.06
CA TYR A 119 18.03 -2.57 -1.18
C TYR A 119 18.13 -1.96 -2.58
N SER A 120 18.05 -0.63 -2.74
CA SER A 120 18.16 0.01 -4.08
C SER A 120 19.48 -0.29 -4.79
N ASN A 121 20.57 -0.46 -4.04
CA ASN A 121 21.90 -0.72 -4.59
C ASN A 121 22.25 -2.22 -4.69
N LYS A 122 21.49 -3.12 -4.05
CA LYS A 122 21.82 -4.56 -4.04
C LYS A 122 21.59 -5.23 -5.39
N ASP A 123 20.65 -4.73 -6.18
CA ASP A 123 20.43 -5.19 -7.56
C ASP A 123 21.64 -4.87 -8.46
N ASN A 124 22.35 -3.76 -8.20
CA ASN A 124 23.58 -3.40 -8.95
C ASN A 124 24.77 -4.27 -8.56
N THR A 125 24.90 -4.63 -7.27
CA THR A 125 26.05 -5.40 -6.79
C THR A 125 26.11 -6.79 -7.44
N SER A 126 24.96 -7.46 -7.57
CA SER A 126 24.84 -8.79 -8.19
C SER A 126 25.23 -8.75 -9.68
N ALA A 127 24.75 -7.74 -10.42
CA ALA A 127 25.08 -7.55 -11.84
C ALA A 127 26.55 -7.16 -12.07
N ILE A 128 27.15 -6.37 -11.18
CA ILE A 128 28.56 -5.96 -11.29
C ILE A 128 29.51 -7.15 -11.08
N PHE A 129 29.18 -8.10 -10.20
CA PHE A 129 29.99 -9.29 -10.00
C PHE A 129 29.91 -10.26 -11.18
N GLU A 130 28.76 -10.42 -11.83
CA GLU A 130 28.66 -11.21 -13.07
C GLU A 130 29.49 -10.58 -14.20
N ILE A 131 29.40 -9.25 -14.40
CA ILE A 131 30.15 -8.57 -15.45
C ILE A 131 31.67 -8.70 -15.26
N LYS A 132 32.18 -8.60 -14.02
CA LYS A 132 33.62 -8.78 -13.74
C LYS A 132 34.12 -10.21 -13.95
N GLY A 133 33.26 -11.22 -13.83
CA GLY A 133 33.61 -12.61 -14.13
C GLY A 133 33.82 -12.87 -15.63
N PHE A 134 33.10 -12.15 -16.50
CA PHE A 134 33.21 -12.31 -17.97
C PHE A 134 34.43 -11.62 -18.60
N TYR A 135 35.05 -10.65 -17.92
CA TYR A 135 36.24 -9.93 -18.43
C TYR A 135 37.58 -10.41 -17.84
N MET A 136 37.58 -11.48 -17.04
CA MET A 136 38.80 -12.06 -16.43
C MET A 136 39.09 -13.52 -16.85
N THR A 137 38.56 -13.97 -17.98
CA THR A 137 38.98 -15.19 -18.69
C THR A 137 39.49 -14.84 -20.07
#